data_AF-A0A2G8LCP4-F1
#
_entry.id   AF-A0A2G8LCP4-F1
#
_cell.length_a   1.000
_cell.length_b   1.000
_cell.length_c   1.000
_cell.angle_alpha   90.00
_cell.angle_beta   90.00
_cell.angle_gamma   90.00
#
_symmetry.space_group_name_H-M   'P 1'
#
loop_
_entity.id
_entity.type
_entity.pdbx_description
1 polymer ?
#
loop_
_entity_poly.entity_id
_entity_poly.type
_entity_poly.pdbx_seq_one_letter_code
_entity_poly.pdbx_strand_id
1 'polypeptide(L)'
;MTWSSLASNYDCISGQFDAITRTSDGKTYAFKNDLVIQLNDAGTDVASGYPKPICEVFPGLPTNLDAAVYWPNGKTYFFKGNQYWRTSGTTIDNGYPIKIAYGWPGLPDDIDAALVWGRNGKGYFFKGTKYWRYLVDLDRTEQGNLDTNTYWPGYNQGTVDAAFQWSNGRTYFFKDELYWRYDDANDRVDSGYPLWTTKHWLGCPTNGPTMPLDDVCVPDSCTASSGASGKSSKNYFDSA
;
A
#
# COMPACT_ATOMS: atom_id res chain seq x y z
N MET A 1 -12.16 17.56 14.44
CA MET A 1 -11.04 18.52 14.28
C MET A 1 -10.35 18.19 12.98
N THR A 2 -10.15 19.17 12.10
CA THR A 2 -9.44 18.95 10.83
C THR A 2 -7.94 18.85 11.10
N TRP A 3 -7.26 17.94 10.41
CA TRP A 3 -5.82 17.66 10.46
C TRP A 3 -4.90 18.91 10.35
N SER A 4 -5.44 20.05 9.95
CA SER A 4 -4.72 21.29 9.66
C SER A 4 -4.26 22.11 10.88
N SER A 5 -4.61 21.75 12.12
CA SER A 5 -4.33 22.62 13.29
C SER A 5 -3.27 22.11 14.26
N LEU A 6 -2.62 20.96 14.03
CA LEU A 6 -1.58 20.45 14.95
C LEU A 6 -0.32 19.89 14.28
N ALA A 7 -0.31 19.63 12.97
CA ALA A 7 0.94 19.25 12.30
C ALA A 7 1.85 20.48 12.20
N SER A 8 2.87 20.53 13.04
CA SER A 8 4.01 21.41 12.82
C SER A 8 4.66 21.04 11.48
N ASN A 9 5.41 21.96 10.88
CA ASN A 9 6.17 21.70 9.63
C ASN A 9 7.26 20.60 9.75
N TYR A 10 7.28 19.84 10.84
CA TYR A 10 8.29 18.84 11.20
C TYR A 10 7.71 17.47 11.59
N ASP A 11 6.39 17.27 11.49
CA ASP A 11 5.72 16.03 11.88
C ASP A 11 5.66 15.04 10.73
N CYS A 12 6.49 13.99 10.81
CA CYS A 12 6.66 12.97 9.80
C CYS A 12 6.14 11.62 10.29
N ILE A 13 5.21 11.05 9.51
CA ILE A 13 4.73 9.68 9.69
C ILE A 13 5.85 8.66 9.40
N SER A 14 5.68 7.44 9.92
CA SER A 14 6.50 6.29 9.58
C SER A 14 6.54 6.04 8.07
N GLY A 15 7.73 5.72 7.56
CA GLY A 15 7.95 5.28 6.19
C GLY A 15 7.75 3.77 5.99
N GLN A 16 7.30 3.05 7.01
CA GLN A 16 6.93 1.64 6.91
C GLN A 16 5.54 1.52 6.29
N PHE A 17 5.45 1.60 4.97
CA PHE A 17 4.17 1.45 4.28
C PHE A 17 3.64 0.03 4.36
N ASP A 18 2.32 -0.13 4.51
CA ASP A 18 1.67 -1.43 4.41
C ASP A 18 1.43 -1.83 2.94
N ALA A 19 1.27 -0.83 2.06
CA ALA A 19 1.26 -1.04 0.61
C ALA A 19 1.70 0.23 -0.10
N ILE A 20 2.26 0.07 -1.30
CA ILE A 20 2.54 1.19 -2.22
C ILE A 20 2.29 0.74 -3.64
N THR A 21 1.62 1.55 -4.43
CA THR A 21 1.36 1.23 -5.84
C THR A 21 1.10 2.49 -6.66
N ARG A 22 1.19 2.34 -7.97
CA ARG A 22 0.60 3.28 -8.91
C ARG A 22 -0.87 2.96 -9.14
N THR A 23 -1.66 3.94 -9.56
CA THR A 23 -3.01 3.68 -10.06
C THR A 23 -3.18 4.20 -11.49
N SER A 24 -4.31 3.88 -12.11
CA SER A 24 -4.59 4.23 -13.51
C SER A 24 -4.72 5.73 -13.77
N ASP A 25 -4.84 6.56 -12.72
CA ASP A 25 -4.78 8.01 -12.82
C ASP A 25 -3.34 8.55 -13.00
N GLY A 26 -2.34 7.67 -13.02
CA GLY A 26 -0.93 7.99 -13.18
C GLY A 26 -0.23 8.37 -11.89
N LYS A 27 -0.94 8.44 -10.75
CA LYS A 27 -0.40 8.82 -9.44
C LYS A 27 0.13 7.61 -8.69
N THR A 28 0.97 7.88 -7.68
CA THR A 28 1.52 6.87 -6.78
C THR A 28 0.97 7.12 -5.39
N TYR A 29 0.46 6.06 -4.78
CA TYR A 29 -0.15 6.09 -3.45
C TYR A 29 0.55 5.08 -2.55
N ALA A 30 0.99 5.55 -1.38
CA ALA A 30 1.41 4.72 -0.26
C ALA A 30 0.30 4.65 0.78
N PHE A 31 0.18 3.53 1.47
CA PHE A 31 -0.87 3.25 2.44
C PHE A 31 -0.22 2.88 3.76
N LYS A 32 -0.74 3.46 4.85
CA LYS A 32 -0.30 3.16 6.21
C LYS A 32 -1.47 3.24 7.17
N ASN A 33 -1.79 2.14 7.83
CA ASN A 33 -2.92 1.97 8.71
C ASN A 33 -4.22 2.36 7.98
N ASP A 34 -4.88 3.43 8.43
CA ASP A 34 -6.09 4.01 7.85
C ASP A 34 -5.82 5.18 6.89
N LEU A 35 -4.54 5.52 6.66
CA LEU A 35 -4.13 6.65 5.85
C LEU A 35 -3.64 6.22 4.47
N VAL A 36 -3.87 7.10 3.51
CA VAL A 36 -3.25 7.10 2.20
C VAL A 36 -2.43 8.36 2.02
N ILE A 37 -1.27 8.23 1.37
CA ILE A 37 -0.32 9.29 1.05
C ILE A 37 -0.14 9.27 -0.45
N GLN A 38 -0.53 10.35 -1.14
CA GLN A 38 -0.20 10.52 -2.54
C GLN A 38 1.19 11.15 -2.66
N LEU A 39 2.06 10.54 -3.43
CA LEU A 39 3.38 11.08 -3.72
C LEU A 39 3.30 12.08 -4.89
N ASN A 40 4.17 13.09 -4.86
CA ASN A 40 4.31 14.03 -5.97
C ASN A 40 4.88 13.33 -7.23
N ASP A 41 4.75 13.98 -8.39
CA ASP A 41 5.17 13.37 -9.66
C ASP A 41 6.69 13.12 -9.74
N ALA A 42 7.47 13.78 -8.87
CA ALA A 42 8.91 13.56 -8.71
C ALA A 42 9.27 12.43 -7.73
N GLY A 43 8.29 11.83 -7.03
CA GLY A 43 8.46 10.77 -6.03
C GLY A 43 9.42 11.10 -4.90
N THR A 44 9.61 12.39 -4.59
CA THR A 44 10.51 12.86 -3.54
C THR A 44 9.80 13.53 -2.37
N ASP A 45 8.49 13.74 -2.48
CA ASP A 45 7.69 14.43 -1.48
C ASP A 45 6.21 14.04 -1.56
N VAL A 46 5.45 14.43 -0.54
CA VAL A 46 4.01 14.21 -0.43
C VAL A 46 3.24 15.30 -1.17
N ALA A 47 2.18 14.92 -1.87
CA ALA A 47 1.29 15.87 -2.53
C ALA A 47 0.52 16.73 -1.49
N SER A 48 0.25 17.99 -1.84
CA SER A 48 -0.48 18.90 -0.95
C SER A 48 -1.85 18.34 -0.55
N GLY A 49 -2.18 18.42 0.73
CA GLY A 49 -3.43 17.91 1.29
C GLY A 49 -3.42 16.44 1.69
N TYR A 50 -2.26 15.77 1.64
CA TYR A 50 -2.04 14.43 2.19
C TYR A 50 -1.18 14.47 3.46
N PRO A 51 -1.23 13.43 4.31
CA PRO A 51 -2.04 12.21 4.20
C PRO A 51 -3.55 12.45 4.39
N LYS A 52 -4.35 11.49 3.93
CA LYS A 52 -5.82 11.49 4.05
C LYS A 52 -6.33 10.12 4.50
N PRO A 53 -7.52 10.02 5.11
CA PRO A 53 -8.17 8.74 5.35
C PRO A 53 -8.37 7.95 4.05
N ILE A 54 -8.09 6.65 4.06
CA ILE A 54 -8.25 5.75 2.90
C ILE A 54 -9.67 5.87 2.34
N CYS A 55 -10.68 5.88 3.21
CA CYS A 55 -12.08 5.96 2.79
C CYS A 55 -12.48 7.29 2.12
N GLU A 56 -11.75 8.39 2.34
CA GLU A 56 -11.99 9.66 1.63
C GLU A 56 -11.55 9.54 0.17
N VAL A 57 -10.43 8.86 -0.08
CA VAL A 57 -9.82 8.76 -1.42
C VAL A 57 -10.29 7.52 -2.18
N PHE A 58 -10.38 6.39 -1.49
CA PHE A 58 -10.81 5.06 -1.96
C PHE A 58 -12.03 4.58 -1.16
N PRO A 59 -13.23 5.12 -1.39
CA PRO A 59 -14.44 4.73 -0.68
C PRO A 59 -14.70 3.21 -0.79
N GLY A 60 -14.81 2.54 0.35
CA GLY A 60 -15.08 1.10 0.46
C GLY A 60 -13.83 0.20 0.49
N LEU A 61 -12.63 0.76 0.36
CA LEU A 61 -11.38 0.02 0.50
C LEU A 61 -11.06 -0.16 2.01
N PRO A 62 -10.63 -1.35 2.46
CA PRO A 62 -10.31 -1.56 3.87
C PRO A 62 -9.01 -0.83 4.27
N THR A 63 -8.84 -0.64 5.57
CA THR A 63 -7.60 -0.15 6.17
C THR A 63 -6.61 -1.30 6.43
N ASN A 64 -5.37 -0.97 6.79
CA ASN A 64 -4.30 -1.92 7.12
C ASN A 64 -4.10 -2.95 6.00
N LEU A 65 -4.01 -2.48 4.75
CA LEU A 65 -3.83 -3.32 3.57
C LEU A 65 -2.57 -4.18 3.69
N ASP A 66 -2.58 -5.38 3.12
CA ASP A 66 -1.39 -6.24 3.16
C ASP A 66 -0.51 -6.02 1.92
N ALA A 67 -1.11 -5.74 0.76
CA ALA A 67 -0.36 -5.45 -0.47
C ALA A 67 -1.21 -4.68 -1.48
N ALA A 68 -0.56 -4.07 -2.47
CA ALA A 68 -1.22 -3.50 -3.64
C ALA A 68 -0.38 -3.68 -4.89
N VAL A 69 -1.03 -3.84 -6.06
CA VAL A 69 -0.33 -3.97 -7.35
C VAL A 69 -1.12 -3.31 -8.47
N TYR A 70 -0.43 -2.50 -9.28
CA TYR A 70 -0.94 -2.02 -10.55
C TYR A 70 -0.73 -3.07 -11.63
N TRP A 71 -1.79 -3.43 -12.34
CA TRP A 71 -1.77 -4.53 -13.29
C TRP A 71 -1.82 -4.04 -14.75
N PRO A 72 -1.29 -4.81 -15.73
CA PRO A 72 -1.24 -4.37 -17.12
C PRO A 72 -2.60 -4.12 -17.79
N ASN A 73 -3.70 -4.60 -17.20
CA ASN A 73 -5.05 -4.28 -17.67
C ASN A 73 -5.57 -2.90 -17.20
N GLY A 74 -4.70 -2.07 -16.62
CA GLY A 74 -5.03 -0.72 -16.18
C GLY A 74 -5.83 -0.67 -14.88
N LYS A 75 -5.88 -1.78 -14.13
CA LYS A 75 -6.57 -1.86 -12.83
C LYS A 75 -5.55 -1.96 -11.70
N THR A 76 -5.94 -1.50 -10.52
CA THR A 76 -5.16 -1.68 -9.29
C THR A 76 -5.83 -2.73 -8.43
N TYR A 77 -5.05 -3.64 -7.86
CA TYR A 77 -5.54 -4.68 -6.98
C TYR A 77 -4.96 -4.46 -5.59
N PHE A 78 -5.82 -4.50 -4.58
CA PHE A 78 -5.47 -4.32 -3.18
C PHE A 78 -5.81 -5.59 -2.42
N PHE A 79 -4.90 -6.09 -1.59
CA PHE A 79 -5.03 -7.36 -0.89
C PHE A 79 -5.19 -7.14 0.61
N LYS A 80 -6.10 -7.90 1.23
CA LYS A 80 -6.27 -7.96 2.68
C LYS A 80 -6.77 -9.34 3.11
N GLY A 81 -6.03 -10.01 3.97
CA GLY A 81 -6.31 -11.37 4.42
C GLY A 81 -6.41 -12.32 3.23
N ASN A 82 -7.55 -13.00 3.10
CA ASN A 82 -7.85 -13.89 1.97
C ASN A 82 -8.65 -13.24 0.84
N GLN A 83 -8.78 -11.92 0.84
CA GLN A 83 -9.59 -11.16 -0.11
C GLN A 83 -8.76 -10.14 -0.87
N TYR A 84 -9.28 -9.74 -2.03
CA TYR A 84 -8.74 -8.63 -2.79
C TYR A 84 -9.85 -7.75 -3.39
N TRP A 85 -9.54 -6.48 -3.54
CA TRP A 85 -10.35 -5.45 -4.19
C TRP A 85 -9.70 -5.07 -5.50
N ARG A 86 -10.50 -4.69 -6.50
CA ARG A 86 -10.01 -4.15 -7.77
C ARG A 86 -10.58 -2.76 -7.97
N THR A 87 -9.74 -1.82 -8.38
CA THR A 87 -10.16 -0.44 -8.67
C THR A 87 -9.86 0.01 -10.08
N SER A 88 -10.66 0.96 -10.54
CA SER A 88 -10.40 1.86 -11.68
C SER A 88 -10.11 3.25 -11.11
N GLY A 89 -8.86 3.70 -11.18
CA GLY A 89 -8.39 4.84 -10.40
C GLY A 89 -8.61 4.56 -8.92
N THR A 90 -9.46 5.38 -8.29
CA THR A 90 -9.81 5.23 -6.88
C THR A 90 -11.18 4.58 -6.62
N THR A 91 -11.92 4.22 -7.68
CA THR A 91 -13.25 3.61 -7.56
C THR A 91 -13.16 2.09 -7.55
N ILE A 92 -13.75 1.42 -6.56
CA ILE A 92 -13.85 -0.04 -6.52
C ILE A 92 -14.81 -0.53 -7.62
N ASP A 93 -14.37 -1.53 -8.39
CA ASP A 93 -15.18 -2.17 -9.40
C ASP A 93 -16.33 -2.99 -8.77
N ASN A 94 -17.48 -3.06 -9.43
CA ASN A 94 -18.61 -3.86 -8.96
C ASN A 94 -18.23 -5.35 -8.81
N GLY A 95 -18.71 -5.98 -7.73
CA GLY A 95 -18.49 -7.40 -7.45
C GLY A 95 -17.25 -7.71 -6.59
N TYR A 96 -16.54 -6.68 -6.12
CA TYR A 96 -15.42 -6.81 -5.18
C TYR A 96 -15.85 -6.49 -3.74
N PRO A 97 -15.20 -7.10 -2.71
CA PRO A 97 -14.04 -7.98 -2.80
C PRO A 97 -14.34 -9.41 -3.27
N ILE A 98 -13.30 -10.08 -3.77
CA ILE A 98 -13.31 -11.51 -4.14
C ILE A 98 -12.22 -12.23 -3.36
N LYS A 99 -12.37 -13.54 -3.11
CA LYS A 99 -11.30 -14.34 -2.49
C LYS A 99 -10.10 -14.49 -3.42
N ILE A 100 -8.89 -14.38 -2.87
CA ILE A 100 -7.63 -14.54 -3.61
C ILE A 100 -7.62 -15.88 -4.34
N ALA A 101 -8.03 -16.97 -3.68
CA ALA A 101 -8.10 -18.31 -4.27
C ALA A 101 -8.95 -18.42 -5.55
N TYR A 102 -9.88 -17.50 -5.81
CA TYR A 102 -10.70 -17.50 -7.03
C TYR A 102 -10.13 -16.63 -8.14
N GLY A 103 -9.52 -15.50 -7.80
CA GLY A 103 -8.98 -14.55 -8.78
C GLY A 103 -7.51 -14.74 -9.10
N TRP A 104 -6.78 -15.44 -8.24
CA TRP A 104 -5.33 -15.57 -8.29
C TRP A 104 -4.89 -17.01 -7.98
N PRO A 105 -5.23 -17.98 -8.85
CA PRO A 105 -5.01 -19.39 -8.58
C PRO A 105 -3.53 -19.70 -8.31
N GLY A 106 -3.28 -20.26 -7.13
CA GLY A 106 -1.95 -20.66 -6.67
C GLY A 106 -1.19 -19.60 -5.88
N LEU A 107 -1.77 -18.43 -5.60
CA LEU A 107 -1.25 -17.50 -4.61
C LEU A 107 -1.73 -17.86 -3.19
N PRO A 108 -0.92 -17.56 -2.15
CA PRO A 108 -1.36 -17.66 -0.76
C PRO A 108 -2.25 -16.47 -0.37
N ASP A 109 -2.96 -16.62 0.76
CA ASP A 109 -3.59 -15.49 1.46
C ASP A 109 -2.52 -14.67 2.22
N ASP A 110 -2.89 -13.52 2.80
CA ASP A 110 -2.03 -12.56 3.54
C ASP A 110 -0.69 -12.31 2.84
N ILE A 111 -0.77 -11.67 1.68
CA ILE A 111 0.37 -11.30 0.84
C ILE A 111 0.99 -10.02 1.41
N ASP A 112 2.29 -10.00 1.68
CA ASP A 112 2.98 -8.86 2.30
C ASP A 112 3.37 -7.78 1.28
N ALA A 113 3.59 -8.15 0.01
CA ALA A 113 3.88 -7.19 -1.06
C ALA A 113 3.58 -7.79 -2.42
N ALA A 114 3.32 -6.94 -3.43
CA ALA A 114 3.09 -7.39 -4.78
C ALA A 114 3.61 -6.36 -5.81
N LEU A 115 4.24 -6.82 -6.89
CA LEU A 115 4.67 -5.95 -7.99
C LEU A 115 4.59 -6.68 -9.34
N VAL A 116 4.40 -5.91 -10.41
CA VAL A 116 4.68 -6.39 -11.78
C VAL A 116 6.07 -5.92 -12.15
N TRP A 117 6.96 -6.87 -12.44
CA TRP A 117 8.37 -6.54 -12.65
C TRP A 117 8.60 -6.22 -14.12
N GLY A 118 8.96 -4.98 -14.44
CA GLY A 118 9.03 -4.56 -15.84
C GLY A 118 10.18 -5.18 -16.63
N ARG A 119 11.15 -5.87 -16.01
CA ARG A 119 12.17 -6.62 -16.75
C ARG A 119 11.56 -7.77 -17.57
N ASN A 120 10.57 -8.48 -17.03
CA ASN A 120 9.99 -9.66 -17.68
C ASN A 120 8.45 -9.67 -17.72
N GLY A 121 7.79 -8.62 -17.20
CA GLY A 121 6.35 -8.45 -17.20
C GLY A 121 5.58 -9.41 -16.29
N LYS A 122 6.27 -10.20 -15.44
CA LYS A 122 5.61 -11.16 -14.54
C LYS A 122 5.19 -10.49 -13.23
N GLY A 123 4.13 -11.03 -12.63
CA GLY A 123 3.73 -10.66 -11.27
C GLY A 123 4.61 -11.36 -10.24
N TYR A 124 4.96 -10.66 -9.18
CA TYR A 124 5.71 -11.18 -8.04
C TYR A 124 4.95 -10.83 -6.77
N PHE A 125 4.63 -11.85 -5.99
CA PHE A 125 3.87 -11.75 -4.74
C PHE A 125 4.72 -12.30 -3.60
N PHE A 126 4.86 -11.55 -2.51
CA PHE A 126 5.75 -11.87 -1.39
C PHE A 126 4.91 -12.26 -0.16
N LYS A 127 5.36 -13.27 0.58
CA LYS A 127 4.80 -13.67 1.87
C LYS A 127 5.89 -14.29 2.74
N GLY A 128 6.15 -13.70 3.90
CA GLY A 128 7.28 -14.03 4.75
C GLY A 128 8.58 -14.01 3.96
N THR A 129 9.38 -15.06 4.10
CA THR A 129 10.65 -15.20 3.38
C THR A 129 10.50 -15.78 1.97
N LYS A 130 9.26 -15.84 1.46
CA LYS A 130 8.92 -16.51 0.21
C LYS A 130 8.28 -15.59 -0.80
N TYR A 131 8.39 -15.95 -2.07
CA TYR A 131 7.67 -15.29 -3.15
C TYR A 131 7.08 -16.29 -4.17
N TRP A 132 6.09 -15.79 -4.91
CA TRP A 132 5.39 -16.46 -6.00
C TRP A 132 5.53 -15.63 -7.27
N ARG A 133 5.87 -16.31 -8.37
CA ARG A 133 5.94 -15.73 -9.70
C ARG A 133 4.68 -16.08 -10.48
N TYR A 134 4.04 -15.07 -11.04
CA TYR A 134 2.74 -15.15 -11.68
C TYR A 134 2.84 -14.78 -13.17
N LEU A 135 2.24 -15.61 -14.03
CA LEU A 135 2.13 -15.36 -15.46
C LEU A 135 0.94 -14.44 -15.70
N VAL A 136 1.22 -13.17 -15.96
CA VAL A 136 0.19 -12.14 -16.19
C VAL A 136 -0.75 -12.56 -17.33
N ASP A 137 -0.20 -12.99 -18.46
CA ASP A 137 -0.99 -13.30 -19.67
C ASP A 137 -1.83 -14.57 -19.55
N LEU A 138 -1.44 -15.49 -18.66
CA LEU A 138 -2.13 -16.77 -18.46
C LEU A 138 -2.99 -16.79 -17.18
N ASP A 139 -2.98 -15.70 -16.43
CA ASP A 139 -3.69 -15.55 -15.16
C ASP A 139 -3.50 -16.74 -14.20
N ARG A 140 -2.23 -17.10 -13.95
CA ARG A 140 -1.88 -18.21 -13.04
C ARG A 140 -0.48 -18.09 -12.46
N THR A 141 -0.30 -18.69 -11.28
CA THR A 141 1.02 -18.91 -10.70
C THR A 141 1.87 -19.82 -11.61
N GLU A 142 3.08 -19.36 -11.94
CA GLU A 142 4.11 -20.14 -12.62
C GLU A 142 4.83 -21.05 -11.62
N GLN A 143 5.29 -20.45 -10.52
CA GLN A 143 6.08 -21.09 -9.49
C GLN A 143 5.88 -20.33 -8.19
N GLY A 144 5.81 -21.06 -7.07
CA GLY A 144 5.55 -20.48 -5.75
C GLY A 144 6.51 -20.99 -4.69
N ASN A 145 6.44 -20.41 -3.51
CA ASN A 145 7.23 -20.81 -2.34
C ASN A 145 8.75 -20.75 -2.59
N LEU A 146 9.19 -19.78 -3.39
CA LEU A 146 10.60 -19.54 -3.69
C LEU A 146 11.22 -18.62 -2.65
N ASP A 147 12.50 -18.77 -2.34
CA ASP A 147 13.16 -17.94 -1.34
C ASP A 147 13.46 -16.53 -1.89
N THR A 148 12.94 -15.50 -1.24
CA THR A 148 13.12 -14.09 -1.65
C THR A 148 14.60 -13.70 -1.78
N ASN A 149 15.48 -14.23 -0.93
CA ASN A 149 16.90 -13.87 -0.98
C ASN A 149 17.66 -14.51 -2.16
N THR A 150 17.06 -15.46 -2.87
CA THR A 150 17.72 -16.17 -3.98
C THR A 150 17.54 -15.50 -5.33
N TYR A 151 16.55 -14.63 -5.49
CA TYR A 151 16.19 -14.04 -6.78
C TYR A 151 16.44 -12.54 -6.89
N TRP A 152 16.59 -11.84 -5.76
CA TRP A 152 16.76 -10.38 -5.73
C TRP A 152 18.15 -9.98 -5.22
N PRO A 153 19.22 -10.10 -6.04
CA PRO A 153 20.58 -9.74 -5.66
C PRO A 153 20.70 -8.37 -5.01
N GLY A 154 21.26 -8.35 -3.80
CA GLY A 154 21.53 -7.14 -3.04
C GLY A 154 20.40 -6.68 -2.12
N TYR A 155 19.20 -7.26 -2.20
CA TYR A 155 18.12 -6.95 -1.26
C TYR A 155 18.37 -7.60 0.11
N ASN A 156 18.51 -8.93 0.15
CA ASN A 156 18.95 -9.73 1.31
C ASN A 156 18.20 -9.50 2.66
N GLN A 157 16.96 -8.98 2.65
CA GLN A 157 16.18 -8.77 3.89
C GLN A 157 15.24 -9.93 4.25
N GLY A 158 15.11 -10.93 3.38
CA GLY A 158 14.19 -12.05 3.55
C GLY A 158 12.72 -11.70 3.28
N THR A 159 12.18 -10.72 4.00
CA THR A 159 10.77 -10.28 3.89
C THR A 159 10.66 -8.92 3.21
N VAL A 160 9.51 -8.60 2.61
CA VAL A 160 9.22 -7.33 1.94
C VAL A 160 7.92 -6.78 2.51
N ASP A 161 7.92 -5.52 2.98
CA ASP A 161 6.71 -4.89 3.57
C ASP A 161 5.85 -4.20 2.50
N ALA A 162 6.48 -3.68 1.45
CA ALA A 162 5.80 -3.19 0.26
C ALA A 162 6.78 -3.16 -0.91
N ALA A 163 6.27 -3.27 -2.14
CA ALA A 163 7.11 -3.12 -3.31
C ALA A 163 6.31 -2.66 -4.52
N PHE A 164 6.95 -1.92 -5.42
CA PHE A 164 6.35 -1.54 -6.69
C PHE A 164 7.43 -1.17 -7.71
N GLN A 165 7.07 -1.26 -9.00
CA GLN A 165 7.85 -0.62 -10.05
C GLN A 165 7.33 0.80 -10.29
N TRP A 166 8.24 1.76 -10.27
CA TRP A 166 7.90 3.16 -10.51
C TRP A 166 8.09 3.55 -11.98
N SER A 167 7.60 4.75 -12.35
CA SER A 167 7.58 5.24 -13.74
C SER A 167 8.97 5.43 -14.37
N ASN A 168 10.03 5.47 -13.55
CA ASN A 168 11.41 5.58 -14.00
C ASN A 168 12.05 4.22 -14.39
N GLY A 169 11.27 3.13 -14.35
CA GLY A 169 11.74 1.79 -14.71
C GLY A 169 12.60 1.12 -13.63
N ARG A 170 12.62 1.64 -12.40
CA ARG A 170 13.24 1.02 -11.24
C ARG A 170 12.18 0.35 -10.37
N THR A 171 12.51 -0.79 -9.81
CA THR A 171 11.72 -1.43 -8.76
C THR A 171 12.19 -0.96 -7.39
N TYR A 172 11.26 -0.77 -6.47
CA TYR A 172 11.54 -0.32 -5.12
C TYR A 172 10.97 -1.33 -4.13
N PHE A 173 11.82 -1.79 -3.22
CA PHE A 173 11.45 -2.65 -2.10
C PHE A 173 11.51 -1.86 -0.81
N PHE A 174 10.47 -1.96 0.00
CA PHE A 174 10.37 -1.29 1.30
C PHE A 174 10.45 -2.35 2.40
N LYS A 175 11.22 -2.04 3.44
CA LYS A 175 11.31 -2.85 4.64
C LYS A 175 11.60 -1.95 5.83
N ASP A 176 10.74 -2.02 6.84
CA ASP A 176 10.78 -1.12 8.01
C ASP A 176 10.81 0.36 7.54
N GLU A 177 11.72 1.17 8.09
CA GLU A 177 11.88 2.60 7.73
C GLU A 177 12.78 2.83 6.50
N LEU A 178 13.15 1.76 5.79
CA LEU A 178 14.14 1.78 4.73
C LEU A 178 13.55 1.32 3.40
N TYR A 179 14.21 1.73 2.32
CA TYR A 179 13.91 1.22 0.99
C TYR A 179 15.17 0.94 0.17
N TRP A 180 15.05 -0.01 -0.76
CA TRP A 180 16.06 -0.43 -1.71
C TRP A 180 15.57 -0.09 -3.11
N ARG A 181 16.40 0.62 -3.88
CA ARG A 181 16.15 0.82 -5.32
C ARG A 181 16.86 -0.27 -6.10
N TYR A 182 16.10 -0.97 -6.91
CA TYR A 182 16.55 -2.09 -7.73
C TYR A 182 16.69 -1.67 -9.19
N ASP A 183 17.84 -1.98 -9.76
CA ASP A 183 18.13 -1.82 -11.18
C ASP A 183 17.57 -3.01 -11.95
N ASP A 184 16.36 -2.85 -12.47
CA ASP A 184 15.68 -3.89 -13.24
C ASP A 184 16.47 -4.34 -14.48
N ALA A 185 17.28 -3.46 -15.08
CA ALA A 185 18.09 -3.77 -16.26
C ALA A 185 19.36 -4.55 -15.89
N ASN A 186 19.97 -4.25 -14.74
CA ASN A 186 21.19 -4.89 -14.27
C ASN A 186 20.99 -6.01 -13.25
N ASP A 187 19.73 -6.27 -12.86
CA ASP A 187 19.35 -7.35 -11.93
C ASP A 187 20.08 -7.26 -10.58
N ARG A 188 20.11 -6.05 -9.99
CA ARG A 188 20.77 -5.80 -8.71
C ARG A 188 20.23 -4.55 -8.02
N VAL A 189 20.35 -4.50 -6.70
CA VAL A 189 20.21 -3.25 -5.95
C VAL A 189 21.26 -2.23 -6.38
N ASP A 190 20.85 -0.97 -6.51
CA ASP A 190 21.76 0.14 -6.82
C ASP A 190 22.75 0.40 -5.68
N SER A 191 23.97 0.83 -6.02
CA SER A 191 24.96 1.23 -5.02
C SER A 191 24.46 2.41 -4.18
N GLY A 192 24.70 2.36 -2.86
CA GLY A 192 24.30 3.41 -1.91
C GLY A 192 22.93 3.20 -1.26
N TYR A 193 22.28 2.07 -1.50
CA TYR A 193 21.05 1.64 -0.83
C TYR A 193 21.33 0.60 0.27
N PRO A 194 20.48 0.50 1.31
CA PRO A 194 19.21 1.20 1.49
C PRO A 194 19.32 2.68 1.90
N LEU A 195 18.22 3.40 1.72
CA LEU A 195 18.03 4.77 2.21
C LEU A 195 16.74 4.87 3.04
N TRP A 196 16.62 5.95 3.83
CA TRP A 196 15.45 6.20 4.67
C TRP A 196 14.23 6.58 3.85
N THR A 197 13.12 5.88 4.07
CA THR A 197 11.87 6.15 3.36
C THR A 197 11.33 7.53 3.72
N THR A 198 11.33 7.90 5.00
CA THR A 198 10.82 9.20 5.45
C THR A 198 11.51 10.38 4.74
N LYS A 199 12.83 10.38 4.69
CA LYS A 199 13.61 11.45 4.08
C LYS A 199 13.44 11.54 2.56
N HIS A 200 13.41 10.40 1.87
CA HIS A 200 13.51 10.38 0.41
C HIS A 200 12.17 10.22 -0.32
N TRP A 201 11.14 9.74 0.35
CA TRP A 201 9.79 9.57 -0.20
C TRP A 201 8.78 10.54 0.43
N LEU A 202 8.95 10.86 1.71
CA LEU A 202 8.01 11.71 2.45
C LEU A 202 8.51 13.14 2.69
N GLY A 203 9.68 13.52 2.14
CA GLY A 203 10.22 14.88 2.26
C GLY A 203 10.72 15.26 3.67
N CYS A 204 10.90 14.29 4.56
CA CYS A 204 11.21 14.56 5.96
C CYS A 204 12.62 15.17 6.15
N PRO A 205 12.77 16.11 7.11
CA PRO A 205 14.05 16.76 7.38
C PRO A 205 15.07 15.81 8.03
N THR A 206 14.59 14.77 8.71
CA THR A 206 15.40 13.78 9.43
C THR A 206 15.23 12.38 8.87
N ASN A 207 16.20 11.52 9.19
CA ASN A 207 16.08 10.09 8.98
C ASN A 207 15.16 9.50 10.05
N GLY A 208 14.11 8.79 9.63
CA GLY A 208 13.10 8.21 10.50
C GLY A 208 11.89 9.12 10.76
N PRO A 209 10.81 8.58 11.36
CA PRO A 209 9.64 9.34 11.73
C PRO A 209 9.92 10.26 12.91
N THR A 210 9.18 11.35 13.00
CA THR A 210 9.23 12.29 14.12
C THR A 210 7.92 12.29 14.92
N MET A 211 6.84 11.75 14.35
CA MET A 211 5.60 11.54 15.08
C MET A 211 5.63 10.21 15.86
N PRO A 212 5.20 10.20 17.14
CA PRO A 212 4.85 8.97 17.84
C PRO A 212 3.73 8.24 17.08
N LEU A 213 3.85 6.91 16.93
CA LEU A 213 2.85 6.09 16.24
C LEU A 213 1.44 6.22 16.86
N ASP A 214 1.37 6.51 18.16
CA ASP A 214 0.12 6.66 18.92
C ASP A 214 -0.56 8.03 18.72
N ASP A 215 0.16 9.04 18.20
CA ASP A 215 -0.34 10.41 17.98
C ASP A 215 -0.84 10.64 16.55
N VAL A 216 -0.82 9.61 15.69
CA VAL A 216 -1.54 9.63 14.41
C VAL A 216 -3.03 9.61 14.74
N CYS A 217 -3.60 10.79 15.05
CA CYS A 217 -5.01 10.96 15.35
C CYS A 217 -5.84 10.45 14.18
N VAL A 218 -6.32 9.22 14.34
CA VAL A 218 -7.29 8.54 13.50
C VAL A 218 -8.56 9.39 13.50
N PRO A 219 -8.97 9.99 12.38
CA PRO A 219 -10.33 10.48 12.30
C PRO A 219 -11.23 9.24 12.35
N ASP A 220 -12.15 9.17 13.31
CA ASP A 220 -13.31 8.25 13.30
C ASP A 220 -14.25 8.50 12.08
N SER A 221 -13.74 9.04 10.98
CA SER A 221 -14.51 9.70 9.94
C SER A 221 -15.13 8.77 8.92
N CYS A 222 -15.15 7.46 9.17
CA CYS A 222 -15.79 6.50 8.29
C CYS A 222 -16.46 5.37 9.08
N THR A 223 -17.37 5.73 9.99
CA THR A 223 -18.37 4.76 10.47
C THR A 223 -19.27 4.37 9.31
N ALA A 224 -19.24 3.11 8.93
CA ALA A 224 -20.19 2.52 8.01
C ALA A 224 -21.60 2.77 8.55
N SER A 225 -22.41 3.52 7.81
CA SER A 225 -23.85 3.61 8.05
C SER A 225 -24.47 2.25 7.75
N SER A 226 -24.45 1.35 8.73
CA SER A 226 -25.38 0.23 8.77
C SER A 226 -26.74 0.79 9.19
N GLY A 227 -27.65 0.87 8.22
CA GLY A 227 -29.03 1.23 8.48
C GLY A 227 -29.68 0.20 9.40
N ALA A 228 -30.12 0.65 10.56
CA ALA A 228 -31.19 0.01 11.31
C ALA A 228 -32.21 1.08 11.70
N SER A 229 -33.31 1.10 10.94
CA SER A 229 -34.54 1.79 11.28
C SER A 229 -35.05 1.33 12.65
N GLY A 230 -35.12 2.24 13.61
CA GLY A 230 -35.77 2.02 14.90
C GLY A 230 -36.36 3.32 15.43
N LYS A 231 -37.60 3.63 15.02
CA LYS A 231 -38.43 4.63 15.69
C LYS A 231 -38.77 4.12 17.10
N SER A 232 -38.53 4.92 18.15
CA SER A 232 -39.56 5.22 19.18
C SER A 232 -39.08 6.26 20.20
N SER A 233 -39.81 7.38 20.22
CA SER A 233 -40.22 8.23 21.36
C SER A 233 -39.24 8.60 22.50
N LYS A 234 -39.00 9.91 22.56
CA LYS A 234 -38.63 10.71 23.74
C LYS A 234 -39.49 10.37 24.97
N ASN A 235 -38.87 10.36 26.15
CA ASN A 235 -39.51 10.81 27.39
C ASN A 235 -38.59 11.83 28.06
N TYR A 236 -39.14 13.03 28.27
CA TYR A 236 -38.55 14.10 29.07
C TYR A 236 -38.86 13.84 30.55
N PHE A 237 -37.98 14.36 31.40
CA PHE A 237 -38.00 14.38 32.87
C PHE A 237 -39.32 14.87 33.47
N ASP A 238 -39.65 14.38 34.68
CA ASP A 238 -39.70 15.29 35.82
C ASP A 238 -39.52 14.58 37.16
N SER A 239 -38.80 15.27 38.03
CA SER A 239 -38.50 14.98 39.42
C SER A 239 -39.60 15.50 40.35
N ALA A 240 -40.02 14.67 41.30
CA ALA A 240 -40.47 15.03 42.65
C ALA A 240 -40.44 13.77 43.54
#